data_AF-A0A4W5NMD0-F1
#
_entry.id   AF-A0A4W5NMD0-F1
#
_cell.length_a   1.000
_cell.length_b   1.000
_cell.length_c   1.000
_cell.angle_alpha   90.00
_cell.angle_beta   90.00
_cell.angle_gamma   90.00
#
_symmetry.space_group_name_H-M   'P 1'
#
loop_
_entity.id
_entity.type
_entity.pdbx_description
1 polymer ?
#
loop_
_entity_poly.entity_id
_entity_poly.type
_entity_poly.pdbx_seq_one_letter_code
_entity_poly.pdbx_strand_id
1 'polypeptide(L)'
;MVTDSAVYIGNHDWVGSEFAYNAGTGLVIKPTQTLKERGATILEQVKAVFERDWQSRYAKTLQASNRTPEGSKYRNLHNNQRSRV
;
A
#
# COMPACT_ATOMS: atom_id res chain seq x y z
N MET A 1 -4.80 -4.36 2.08
CA MET A 1 -3.71 -3.47 2.56
C MET A 1 -3.11 -4.03 3.84
N VAL A 2 -1.79 -4.00 3.97
CA VAL A 2 -1.09 -4.34 5.21
C VAL A 2 -0.30 -3.12 5.69
N THR A 3 -0.23 -2.94 7.00
CA THR A 3 0.55 -1.89 7.67
C THR A 3 1.41 -2.54 8.75
N ASP A 4 2.25 -1.76 9.43
CA ASP A 4 3.06 -2.30 10.54
C ASP A 4 2.24 -2.78 11.74
N SER A 5 0.99 -2.33 11.89
CA SER A 5 0.17 -2.60 13.08
C SER A 5 -1.19 -3.26 12.79
N ALA A 6 -1.58 -3.36 11.52
CA ALA A 6 -2.90 -3.84 11.13
C ALA A 6 -2.95 -4.36 9.71
N VAL A 7 -3.87 -5.31 9.48
CA VAL A 7 -4.27 -5.77 8.14
C VAL A 7 -5.69 -5.28 7.86
N TYR A 8 -5.90 -4.75 6.66
CA TYR A 8 -7.21 -4.36 6.14
C TYR A 8 -7.51 -5.18 4.90
N ILE A 9 -8.57 -5.97 4.96
CA ILE A 9 -9.06 -6.80 3.85
C ILE A 9 -10.44 -6.25 3.47
N GLY A 10 -10.64 -5.92 2.21
CA GLY A 10 -11.92 -5.46 1.71
C GLY A 10 -12.12 -5.90 0.27
N ASN A 11 -13.31 -5.69 -0.25
CA ASN A 11 -13.66 -6.01 -1.64
C ASN A 11 -13.48 -4.82 -2.61
N HIS A 12 -12.99 -3.67 -2.13
CA HIS A 12 -12.89 -2.44 -2.92
C HIS A 12 -11.46 -2.16 -3.35
N ASP A 13 -11.32 -1.71 -4.60
CA ASP A 13 -10.10 -1.11 -5.12
C ASP A 13 -9.89 0.30 -4.56
N TRP A 14 -8.68 0.82 -4.73
CA TRP A 14 -8.29 2.14 -4.24
C TRP A 14 -8.60 3.24 -5.26
N VAL A 15 -9.88 3.36 -5.62
CA VAL A 15 -10.38 4.39 -6.53
C VAL A 15 -11.62 5.05 -5.94
N GLY A 16 -11.70 6.39 -6.03
CA GLY A 16 -12.73 7.18 -5.36
C GLY A 16 -14.17 6.77 -5.69
N SER A 17 -14.42 6.30 -6.92
CA SER A 17 -15.74 5.83 -7.35
C SER A 17 -16.22 4.59 -6.60
N GLU A 18 -15.32 3.66 -6.25
CA GLU A 18 -15.68 2.47 -5.49
C GLU A 18 -16.22 2.89 -4.11
N PHE A 19 -15.60 3.87 -3.47
CA PHE A 19 -16.07 4.37 -2.17
C PHE A 19 -17.34 5.23 -2.24
N ALA A 20 -17.57 5.92 -3.37
CA ALA A 20 -18.67 6.87 -3.51
C ALA A 20 -19.97 6.20 -3.96
N TYR A 21 -19.89 5.15 -4.75
CA TYR A 21 -21.04 4.59 -5.45
C TYR A 21 -21.31 3.11 -5.13
N ASN A 22 -20.33 2.38 -4.60
CA ASN A 22 -20.48 0.96 -4.34
C ASN A 22 -20.56 0.67 -2.84
N ALA A 23 -21.37 -0.34 -2.49
CA ALA A 23 -21.45 -0.85 -1.14
C ALA A 23 -20.29 -1.82 -0.88
N GLY A 24 -19.56 -1.59 0.21
CA GLY A 24 -18.38 -2.36 0.56
C GLY A 24 -18.42 -2.99 1.93
N THR A 25 -17.63 -4.04 2.08
CA THR A 25 -17.38 -4.70 3.36
C THR A 25 -15.88 -4.84 3.56
N GLY A 26 -15.42 -4.64 4.80
CA GLY A 26 -14.02 -4.79 5.14
C GLY A 26 -13.83 -5.41 6.53
N LEU A 27 -12.76 -6.19 6.67
CA LEU A 27 -12.26 -6.76 7.91
C LEU A 27 -10.95 -6.08 8.29
N VAL A 28 -10.85 -5.64 9.54
CA VAL A 28 -9.63 -5.08 10.11
C VAL A 28 -9.11 -6.00 11.20
N ILE A 29 -7.86 -6.44 11.08
CA ILE A 29 -7.18 -7.29 12.06
C ILE A 29 -6.08 -6.47 12.71
N LYS A 30 -6.18 -6.27 14.03
CA LYS A 30 -5.18 -5.60 14.87
C LYS A 30 -4.75 -6.55 15.98
N PRO A 31 -3.54 -7.12 15.94
CA PRO A 31 -3.06 -7.95 17.02
C PRO A 31 -2.94 -7.14 18.31
N THR A 32 -3.59 -7.57 19.37
CA THR A 32 -3.30 -7.09 20.73
C THR A 32 -2.14 -7.91 21.30
N GLN A 33 -1.31 -7.29 22.15
CA GLN A 33 -0.05 -7.86 22.67
C GLN A 33 -0.17 -9.21 23.39
N THR A 34 -1.38 -9.72 23.61
CA THR A 34 -1.70 -10.79 24.56
C THR A 34 -1.73 -12.23 24.02
N LEU A 35 -1.49 -12.49 22.74
CA LEU A 35 -1.56 -13.86 22.20
C LEU A 35 -0.31 -14.25 21.38
N LYS A 36 0.89 -14.02 21.92
CA LYS A 36 2.12 -14.70 21.45
C LYS A 36 2.31 -16.08 22.08
N GLU A 37 1.22 -16.78 22.39
CA GLU A 37 1.32 -18.07 23.06
C GLU A 37 1.72 -19.21 22.11
N ARG A 38 1.49 -19.11 20.79
CA ARG A 38 1.78 -20.19 19.82
C ARG A 38 2.09 -19.75 18.37
N GLY A 39 3.06 -18.85 18.15
CA GLY A 39 3.64 -18.60 16.82
C GLY A 39 3.32 -17.24 16.19
N ALA A 40 3.57 -17.11 14.87
CA ALA A 40 3.42 -15.87 14.12
C ALA A 40 1.94 -15.46 14.00
N THR A 41 1.64 -14.21 14.35
CA THR A 41 0.33 -13.59 14.22
C THR A 41 -0.11 -13.51 12.76
N ILE A 42 -1.42 -13.39 12.51
CA ILE A 42 -1.97 -13.20 11.16
C ILE A 42 -1.33 -11.96 10.51
N LEU A 43 -1.08 -10.89 11.27
CA LEU A 43 -0.41 -9.69 10.76
C LEU A 43 1.01 -10.01 10.26
N GLU A 44 1.80 -10.74 11.05
CA GLU A 44 3.15 -11.15 10.67
C GLU A 44 3.15 -12.04 9.42
N GLN A 45 2.20 -12.96 9.30
CA GLN A 45 2.06 -13.83 8.11
C GLN A 45 1.69 -13.04 6.85
N VAL A 46 0.69 -12.16 6.94
CA VAL A 46 0.28 -11.34 5.78
C VAL A 46 1.39 -10.36 5.40
N LYS A 47 2.12 -9.79 6.37
CA LYS A 47 3.28 -8.96 6.11
C LYS A 47 4.39 -9.73 5.38
N ALA A 48 4.66 -10.97 5.78
CA ALA A 48 5.64 -11.82 5.10
C ALA A 48 5.25 -12.11 3.63
N VAL A 49 3.97 -12.33 3.33
CA VAL A 49 3.49 -12.48 1.95
C VAL A 49 3.66 -11.19 1.16
N PHE A 50 3.32 -10.05 1.75
CA PHE A 50 3.54 -8.75 1.12
C PHE A 50 5.01 -8.53 0.77
N GLU A 51 5.95 -8.75 1.70
CA GLU A 51 7.38 -8.57 1.46
C GLU A 51 7.91 -9.51 0.36
N ARG A 52 7.48 -10.78 0.36
CA ARG A 52 7.82 -11.75 -0.68
C ARG A 52 7.42 -11.25 -2.07
N ASP A 53 6.20 -10.73 -2.19
CA ASP A 53 5.66 -10.27 -3.47
C ASP A 53 6.26 -8.92 -3.88
N TRP A 54 6.50 -8.04 -2.92
CA TRP A 54 7.12 -6.74 -3.13
C TRP A 54 8.57 -6.84 -3.61
N GLN A 55 9.33 -7.77 -3.04
CA GLN A 55 10.73 -8.03 -3.41
C GLN A 55 10.89 -9.06 -4.54
N SER A 56 9.77 -9.50 -5.12
CA SER A 56 9.77 -10.51 -6.17
C SER A 56 10.48 -10.03 -7.42
N ARG A 57 11.14 -10.95 -8.14
CA ARG A 57 11.71 -10.70 -9.48
C ARG A 57 10.68 -10.24 -10.52
N TYR A 58 9.39 -10.43 -10.24
CA TYR A 58 8.29 -10.00 -11.09
C TYR A 58 7.79 -8.59 -10.76
N ALA A 59 8.21 -8.01 -9.63
CA ALA A 59 7.85 -6.66 -9.25
C ALA A 59 8.43 -5.65 -10.25
N LYS A 60 7.63 -4.65 -10.64
CA LYS A 60 8.03 -3.59 -11.56
C LYS A 60 7.82 -2.24 -10.89
N THR A 61 8.85 -1.39 -10.94
CA THR A 61 8.74 -0.01 -10.50
C THR A 61 7.71 0.73 -11.36
N LEU A 62 6.70 1.30 -10.71
CA LEU A 62 5.77 2.20 -11.37
C LEU A 62 6.52 3.48 -11.73
N GLN A 63 6.77 3.67 -13.02
CA GLN A 63 7.26 4.94 -13.56
C GLN A 63 6.16 5.98 -13.40
N ALA A 64 6.46 7.13 -12.80
CA ALA A 64 5.56 8.26 -12.83
C ALA A 64 5.32 8.64 -14.30
N SER A 65 4.15 8.30 -14.85
CA SER A 65 3.88 8.63 -16.24
C SER A 65 3.64 10.14 -16.36
N ASN A 66 4.36 10.80 -17.27
CA ASN A 66 4.17 12.23 -17.57
C ASN A 66 2.81 12.54 -18.22
N ARG A 67 1.96 11.52 -18.39
CA ARG A 67 0.66 11.60 -19.07
C ARG A 67 -0.50 11.85 -18.10
N THR A 68 -0.27 11.75 -16.79
CA THR A 68 -1.25 12.18 -15.80
C THR A 68 -0.93 13.60 -15.32
N PRO A 69 -1.95 14.46 -15.07
CA PRO A 69 -1.76 15.79 -14.51
C PRO A 69 -1.01 15.81 -13.17
N GLU A 70 -0.96 14.69 -12.45
CA GLU A 70 -0.14 14.55 -11.23
C GLU A 70 1.32 14.23 -11.52
N GLY A 71 1.62 13.41 -12.53
CA GLY A 71 3.00 13.10 -12.92
C GLY A 71 3.81 14.33 -13.32
N SER A 72 3.17 15.31 -13.95
CA SER A 72 3.78 16.59 -14.29
C SER A 72 4.12 17.48 -13.07
N LYS A 73 3.40 17.34 -11.95
CA LYS A 73 3.70 18.06 -10.69
C LYS A 73 5.02 17.59 -10.06
N TYR A 74 5.27 16.28 -10.06
CA TYR A 74 6.50 15.70 -9.48
C TYR A 74 7.77 16.05 -10.26
N ARG A 75 7.67 16.25 -11.59
CA ARG A 75 8.79 16.74 -12.41
C ARG A 75 9.22 18.16 -12.02
N ASN A 76 8.25 19.04 -11.79
CA ASN A 76 8.55 20.44 -11.45
C ASN A 76 9.24 20.54 -10.08
N LEU A 77 8.88 19.68 -9.12
CA LEU A 77 9.55 19.59 -7.83
C LEU A 77 10.99 19.05 -7.97
N HIS A 78 11.20 18.00 -8.75
CA HIS A 78 12.54 17.43 -8.95
C HIS A 78 13.49 18.39 -9.70
N ASN A 79 12.99 19.13 -10.69
CA ASN A 79 13.77 20.13 -11.41
C ASN A 79 14.11 21.36 -10.55
N ASN A 80 13.18 21.80 -9.69
CA ASN A 80 13.42 22.94 -8.81
C ASN A 80 14.44 22.64 -7.70
N GLN A 81 14.62 21.37 -7.33
CA GLN A 81 15.70 20.96 -6.42
C GLN A 81 17.07 20.86 -7.09
N ARG A 82 17.15 20.48 -8.37
CA ARG A 82 18.41 20.46 -9.13
C ARG A 82 18.91 21.84 -9.56
N SER A 83 18.02 22.83 -9.65
CA SER A 83 18.39 24.22 -10.01
C SER A 83 18.86 25.06 -8.82
N ARG A 84 18.90 24.51 -7.60
CA ARG A 84 19.35 25.18 -6.36
C ARG A 84 20.72 24.66 -5.89
N VAL A 85 21.51 24.07 -6.80
CA VAL A 85 22.91 23.69 -6.58
C VAL A 85 23.77 24.41 -7.61
#